data_AF-A0A954XDJ7-F1
#
_entry.id   AF-A0A954XDJ7-F1
#
_cell.length_a   1.000
_cell.length_b   1.000
_cell.length_c   1.000
_cell.angle_alpha   90.00
_cell.angle_beta   90.00
_cell.angle_gamma   90.00
#
_symmetry.space_group_name_H-M   'P 1'
#
loop_
_entity.id
_entity.type
_entity.pdbx_description
1 polymer ?
#
loop_
_entity_poly.entity_id
_entity_poly.type
_entity_poly.pdbx_seq_one_letter_code
_entity_poly.pdbx_strand_id
1 'polypeptide(L)' 'GHKNNFYRCIREGGLPVSDVYSHVQTMNACHLAAIAARLGRAIKWDPQAEKIVGDEQAASFFGRQRREGFDIPNVGPVA' A
#
# COMPACT_ATOMS: atom_id res chain seq x y z
N GLY A 1 -19.93 12.34 -9.57
CA GLY A 1 -19.01 12.50 -8.42
C GLY A 1 -18.57 11.15 -7.89
N HIS A 2 -17.47 11.08 -7.14
CA HIS A 2 -16.81 9.84 -6.70
C HIS A 2 -17.76 8.84 -5.99
N LYS A 3 -18.59 9.30 -5.06
CA LYS A 3 -19.60 8.48 -4.36
C LYS A 3 -20.66 7.89 -5.31
N ASN A 4 -21.10 8.66 -6.30
CA ASN A 4 -22.09 8.17 -7.27
C ASN A 4 -21.51 7.05 -8.14
N ASN A 5 -20.20 7.11 -8.47
CA ASN A 5 -19.54 6.01 -9.16
C ASN A 5 -19.56 4.73 -8.32
N PHE A 6 -19.25 4.84 -7.03
CA PHE A 6 -19.29 3.70 -6.11
C PHE A 6 -20.68 3.06 -6.02
N TYR A 7 -21.74 3.87 -5.84
CA TYR A 7 -23.11 3.35 -5.80
C TYR A 7 -23.55 2.71 -7.13
N ARG A 8 -23.11 3.26 -8.26
CA ARG A 8 -23.34 2.65 -9.57
C ARG A 8 -22.67 1.28 -9.66
N CYS A 9 -21.40 1.16 -9.28
CA CYS A 9 -20.66 -0.11 -9.31
C CYS A 9 -21.28 -1.17 -8.40
N ILE A 10 -21.85 -0.78 -7.25
CA ILE A 10 -22.61 -1.71 -6.39
C ILE A 10 -23.83 -2.28 -7.14
N ARG A 11 -24.58 -1.40 -7.82
CA ARG A 11 -25.84 -1.78 -8.48
C ARG A 11 -25.62 -2.55 -9.77
N GLU A 12 -24.64 -2.13 -10.57
CA GLU A 12 -24.46 -2.58 -11.96
C GLU A 12 -23.25 -3.51 -12.12
N GLY A 13 -22.44 -3.67 -11.07
CA GLY A 13 -21.13 -4.31 -11.15
C GLY A 13 -20.05 -3.39 -11.75
N GLY A 14 -18.84 -3.94 -11.87
CA GLY A 14 -17.67 -3.23 -12.38
C GLY A 14 -16.78 -2.64 -11.29
N LEU A 15 -15.59 -2.18 -11.69
CA LEU A 15 -14.60 -1.63 -10.77
C LEU A 15 -14.90 -0.16 -10.45
N PRO A 16 -14.84 0.25 -9.17
CA PRO A 16 -14.83 1.66 -8.81
C PRO A 16 -13.66 2.39 -9.47
N VAL A 17 -13.82 3.69 -9.71
CA VAL A 17 -12.74 4.57 -10.20
C VAL A 17 -11.52 4.63 -9.26
N SER A 18 -11.69 4.24 -8.00
CA SER A 18 -10.60 4.03 -7.03
C SER A 18 -10.75 2.61 -6.49
N ASP A 19 -10.51 1.63 -7.35
CA ASP A 19 -10.41 0.24 -6.94
C ASP A 19 -9.21 0.01 -6.01
N VAL A 20 -9.16 -1.17 -5.39
CA VAL A 20 -8.15 -1.51 -4.40
C VAL A 20 -6.74 -1.44 -4.98
N TYR A 21 -6.53 -1.93 -6.20
CA TYR A 21 -5.19 -2.03 -6.79
C TYR A 21 -4.66 -0.65 -7.18
N SER A 22 -5.46 0.15 -7.89
CA SER A 22 -5.05 1.52 -8.25
C SER A 22 -4.83 2.40 -7.01
N HIS A 23 -5.63 2.19 -5.96
CA HIS A 23 -5.47 2.92 -4.71
C HIS A 23 -4.19 2.52 -3.97
N VAL A 24 -3.87 1.23 -3.89
CA VAL A 24 -2.61 0.73 -3.28
C VAL A 24 -1.40 1.33 -4.00
N GLN A 25 -1.37 1.35 -5.33
CA GLN A 25 -0.28 1.97 -6.09
C GLN A 25 -0.13 3.47 -5.78
N THR A 26 -1.26 4.18 -5.65
CA THR A 26 -1.26 5.61 -5.30
C THR A 26 -0.74 5.83 -3.87
N MET A 27 -1.16 5.01 -2.91
CA MET A 27 -0.68 5.09 -1.53
C MET A 27 0.79 4.73 -1.39
N ASN A 28 1.28 3.75 -2.16
CA ASN A 28 2.70 3.43 -2.22
C ASN A 28 3.52 4.66 -2.60
N ALA A 29 3.10 5.44 -3.60
CA ALA A 29 3.79 6.68 -3.97
C ALA A 29 3.82 7.71 -2.82
N CYS A 30 2.70 7.91 -2.11
CA CYS A 30 2.65 8.82 -0.96
C CYS A 30 3.60 8.37 0.17
N HIS A 31 3.65 7.07 0.47
CA HIS A 31 4.53 6.53 1.50
C HIS A 31 6.01 6.62 1.09
N LEU A 32 6.34 6.28 -0.16
CA LEU A 32 7.70 6.40 -0.67
C LEU A 32 8.21 7.84 -0.61
N ALA A 33 7.36 8.82 -0.97
CA ALA A 33 7.70 10.24 -0.84
C ALA A 33 7.96 10.64 0.61
N ALA A 34 7.14 10.16 1.56
CA ALA A 34 7.33 10.42 2.98
C ALA A 34 8.64 9.80 3.52
N ILE A 35 8.98 8.58 3.12
CA ILE A 35 10.22 7.91 3.53
C ILE A 35 11.43 8.64 2.92
N ALA A 36 11.37 9.01 1.65
CA ALA A 36 12.43 9.75 0.97
C ALA A 36 12.69 11.10 1.65
N ALA A 37 11.63 11.85 1.97
CA ALA A 37 11.72 13.11 2.69
C ALA A 37 12.30 12.94 4.10
N ARG A 38 11.89 11.89 4.82
CA ARG A 38 12.37 11.60 6.18
C ARG A 38 13.85 11.21 6.21
N LEU A 39 14.33 10.47 5.22
CA LEU A 39 15.74 10.03 5.14
C LEU A 39 16.63 11.02 4.40
N GLY A 40 16.05 12.04 3.75
CA GLY A 40 16.78 13.06 3.00
C GLY A 40 17.47 12.53 1.75
N ARG A 41 16.94 11.46 1.13
CA ARG A 41 17.54 10.81 -0.05
C ARG A 41 16.50 10.20 -0.98
N ALA A 42 16.91 9.98 -2.23
CA ALA A 42 16.10 9.23 -3.19
C ALA A 42 16.09 7.73 -2.84
N ILE A 43 14.98 7.06 -3.14
CA ILE A 43 14.76 5.63 -2.87
C ILE A 43 14.48 4.91 -4.19
N LYS A 44 15.07 3.73 -4.37
CA LYS A 44 14.78 2.87 -5.53
C LYS A 44 13.60 1.96 -5.23
N TRP A 45 12.56 2.04 -6.06
CA TRP A 45 11.33 1.25 -5.96
C TRP A 45 11.22 0.26 -7.12
N ASP A 46 10.90 -0.99 -6.80
CA ASP A 46 10.45 -2.00 -7.76
C ASP A 46 8.91 -2.09 -7.69
N PRO A 47 8.17 -1.58 -8.70
CA PRO A 47 6.72 -1.59 -8.70
C PRO A 47 6.10 -2.96 -9.01
N GLN A 48 6.86 -3.91 -9.58
CA GLN A 48 6.35 -5.27 -9.77
C GLN A 48 6.44 -6.09 -8.50
N ALA A 49 7.59 -6.01 -7.80
CA ALA A 49 7.78 -6.72 -6.55
C ALA A 49 7.16 -6.00 -5.33
N GLU A 50 6.73 -4.74 -5.53
CA GLU A 50 6.33 -3.80 -4.49
C GLU A 50 7.37 -3.70 -3.36
N LYS A 51 8.64 -3.48 -3.72
CA LYS A 51 9.76 -3.42 -2.76
C LYS A 51 10.71 -2.26 -2.98
N ILE A 52 11.23 -1.74 -1.86
CA ILE A 52 12.41 -0.88 -1.87
C ILE A 52 13.65 -1.76 -2.10
N VAL A 53 14.50 -1.38 -3.06
CA VAL A 53 15.63 -2.21 -3.50
C VAL A 53 16.95 -1.57 -3.06
N GLY A 54 17.79 -2.34 -2.35
CA GLY A 54 19.14 -1.93 -1.97
C GLY A 54 19.22 -0.91 -0.82
N ASP A 55 18.13 -0.69 -0.10
CA ASP A 55 18.07 0.23 1.06
C ASP A 55 17.29 -0.42 2.21
N GLU A 56 18.00 -1.18 3.06
CA GLU A 56 17.41 -1.90 4.18
C GLU A 56 16.78 -0.97 5.22
N GLN A 57 17.37 0.20 5.44
CA GLN A 57 16.84 1.19 6.37
C GLN A 57 15.50 1.72 5.86
N ALA A 58 15.40 2.10 4.58
CA ALA A 58 14.14 2.56 4.01
C ALA A 58 13.11 1.42 3.94
N ALA A 59 13.52 0.20 3.59
CA ALA A 59 12.64 -0.98 3.57
C ALA A 59 12.05 -1.28 4.96
N SER A 60 12.77 -0.98 6.04
CA SER A 60 12.27 -1.17 7.41
C SER A 60 11.01 -0.35 7.74
N PHE A 61 10.71 0.74 7.00
CA PHE A 61 9.52 1.57 7.23
C PHE A 61 8.21 0.94 6.73
N PHE A 62 8.25 -0.19 6.03
CA PHE A 62 7.05 -0.91 5.57
C PHE A 62 6.24 -1.53 6.71
N GLY A 63 6.87 -1.71 7.85
CA GLY A 63 6.21 -2.23 9.03
C GLY A 63 6.86 -1.72 10.28
N ARG A 64 6.26 -2.09 11.39
CA ARG A 64 6.85 -1.93 12.71
C ARG A 64 6.71 -3.25 13.45
N GLN A 65 7.62 -3.49 14.39
CA GLN A 65 7.42 -4.54 15.36
C GLN A 65 6.07 -4.31 16.06
N ARG A 66 5.23 -5.34 16.03
CA ARG A 66 3.94 -5.31 16.71
C ARG A 66 4.19 -5.42 18.21
N ARG A 67 3.29 -4.83 18.99
CA ARG A 67 3.33 -4.96 20.44
C ARG A 67 2.84 -6.36 20.79
N GLU A 68 3.53 -7.01 21.73
CA GLU A 68 3.14 -8.32 22.27
C GLU A 68 1.67 -8.33 22.70
N GLY A 69 0.94 -9.38 22.29
CA GLY A 69 -0.49 -9.54 22.55
C GLY A 69 -1.42 -8.75 21.60
N PHE A 70 -0.87 -8.00 20.64
CA PHE A 70 -1.62 -7.27 19.59
C PHE A 70 -1.26 -7.76 18.18
N ASP A 71 -0.93 -9.05 18.08
CA ASP A 71 -0.65 -9.71 16.82
C ASP A 71 -1.92 -9.76 15.95
N ILE A 72 -1.76 -9.50 14.65
CA ILE A 72 -2.85 -9.78 13.72
C ILE A 72 -2.86 -11.29 13.49
N PRO A 73 -4.01 -11.96 13.64
CA PRO A 73 -4.15 -13.35 13.24
C PRO A 73 -3.70 -13.49 11.78
N ASN A 74 -2.74 -14.39 11.54
CA ASN A 74 -2.31 -14.68 10.18
C ASN A 74 -3.42 -15.45 9.47
N VAL A 75 -4.34 -14.71 8.87
CA VAL A 75 -5.33 -15.21 7.92
C VAL A 75 -4.66 -15.30 6.55
N GLY A 76 -3.70 -16.22 6.45
CA GLY A 76 -3.07 -16.54 5.16
C GLY A 76 -4.13 -16.96 4.13
N PRO A 77 -3.78 -17.02 2.83
CA PRO A 77 -4.71 -17.50 1.84
C PRO A 77 -5.13 -18.95 2.19
N VAL A 78 -6.41 -19.28 2.03
CA VAL A 78 -6.81 -20.68 1.91
C VAL A 78 -6.01 -21.24 0.75
N ALA A 79 -5.30 -22.35 0.99
CA ALA A 79 -4.55 -23.08 -0.03
C ALA A 79 -5.40 -23.37 -1.28
#